data_AF-A0A349JRD7-F1
#
_entry.id   AF-A0A349JRD7-F1
#
_cell.length_a   1.000
_cell.length_b   1.000
_cell.length_c   1.000
_cell.angle_alpha   90.00
_cell.angle_beta   90.00
_cell.angle_gamma   90.00
#
_symmetry.space_group_name_H-M   'P 1'
#
loop_
_entity.id
_entity.type
_entity.pdbx_description
1 polymer ?
#
loop_
_entity_poly.entity_id
_entity_poly.type
_entity_poly.pdbx_seq_one_letter_code
_entity_poly.pdbx_strand_id
1 'polypeptide(L)'
;LVRHRTTEAAIKELKSRGFRVLAAHPGPDAVDFREVDFTMPTALMMGAELLGLSDEALELADGRISIPMVGMAQSFNVSVATALLLFEAFRQREAAHMYDEPRIDPEDMERILFEWAYPRIARHCRDRGTPYPPLREDGGLPQFSLR
;
A
#
# COMPACT_ATOMS: atom_id res chain seq x y z
N LEU A 1 6.32 6.60 5.71
CA LEU A 1 4.92 7.08 5.63
C LEU A 1 4.93 8.37 4.83
N VAL A 2 4.28 8.39 3.67
CA VAL A 2 4.08 9.63 2.89
C VAL A 2 2.87 10.34 3.47
N ARG A 3 3.01 11.64 3.78
CA ARG A 3 1.92 12.46 4.32
C ARG A 3 1.57 13.55 3.31
N HIS A 4 0.29 13.68 3.02
CA HIS A 4 -0.26 14.76 2.21
C HIS A 4 -0.98 15.76 3.10
N ARG A 5 -1.01 17.03 2.68
CA ARG A 5 -1.74 18.08 3.40
C ARG A 5 -3.26 17.98 3.23
N THR A 6 -3.72 17.44 2.10
CA THR A 6 -5.14 17.29 1.77
C THR A 6 -5.41 15.92 1.14
N THR A 7 -6.64 15.43 1.28
CA THR A 7 -7.11 14.19 0.65
C THR A 7 -7.06 14.28 -0.87
N GLU A 8 -7.48 15.42 -1.44
CA GLU A 8 -7.42 15.68 -2.88
C GLU A 8 -5.99 15.54 -3.44
N ALA A 9 -4.99 16.09 -2.76
CA ALA A 9 -3.60 16.00 -3.20
C ALA A 9 -3.09 14.54 -3.20
N ALA A 10 -3.45 13.76 -2.17
CA ALA A 10 -3.12 12.34 -2.10
C ALA A 10 -3.76 11.55 -3.24
N ILE A 11 -5.05 11.76 -3.50
CA ILE A 11 -5.78 11.08 -4.57
C ILE A 11 -5.19 11.43 -5.93
N LYS A 12 -4.94 12.71 -6.20
CA LYS A 12 -4.37 13.17 -7.48
C LYS A 12 -2.97 12.58 -7.72
N GLU A 13 -2.12 12.50 -6.70
CA GLU A 13 -0.80 11.88 -6.82
C GLU A 13 -0.89 10.37 -7.12
N LEU A 14 -1.79 9.65 -6.44
CA LEU A 14 -1.97 8.22 -6.71
C LEU A 14 -2.50 7.99 -8.13
N LYS A 15 -3.48 8.78 -8.56
CA LYS A 15 -4.02 8.72 -9.92
C LYS A 15 -2.97 9.05 -10.99
N SER A 16 -2.12 10.06 -10.77
CA SER A 16 -1.05 10.39 -11.72
C SER A 16 0.00 9.28 -11.87
N ARG A 17 0.09 8.39 -10.89
CA ARG A 17 0.93 7.17 -10.90
C ARG A 17 0.21 5.94 -11.46
N GLY A 18 -0.99 6.10 -12.01
CA GLY A 18 -1.76 5.03 -12.64
C GLY A 18 -2.56 4.16 -11.67
N PHE A 19 -2.71 4.56 -10.40
CA PHE A 19 -3.60 3.86 -9.48
C PHE A 19 -5.04 4.30 -9.71
N ARG A 20 -5.96 3.34 -9.71
CA ARG A 20 -7.35 3.63 -9.39
C ARG A 20 -7.51 3.75 -7.88
N VAL A 21 -8.37 4.64 -7.43
CA VAL A 21 -8.62 4.90 -6.01
C VAL A 21 -10.05 4.49 -5.68
N LEU A 22 -10.21 3.45 -4.85
CA LEU A 22 -11.50 2.89 -4.47
C LEU A 22 -11.86 3.29 -3.04
N ALA A 23 -13.05 3.82 -2.85
CA ALA A 23 -13.58 4.19 -1.55
C ALA A 23 -14.28 3.00 -0.89
N ALA A 24 -13.80 2.57 0.29
CA ALA A 24 -14.46 1.57 1.13
C ALA A 24 -15.62 2.23 1.88
N HIS A 25 -16.76 2.39 1.20
CA HIS A 25 -17.93 3.08 1.70
C HIS A 25 -19.21 2.38 1.21
N PRO A 26 -20.05 1.86 2.12
CA PRO A 26 -21.32 1.24 1.73
C PRO A 26 -22.29 2.29 1.16
N GLY A 27 -23.05 1.92 0.14
CA GLY A 27 -24.02 2.80 -0.50
C GLY A 27 -24.68 2.12 -1.71
N PRO A 28 -25.73 2.72 -2.29
CA PRO A 28 -26.47 2.13 -3.40
C PRO A 28 -25.60 1.88 -4.64
N ASP A 29 -24.58 2.72 -4.87
CA ASP A 29 -23.67 2.61 -6.00
C ASP A 29 -22.37 1.84 -5.67
N ALA A 30 -22.28 1.25 -4.48
CA ALA A 30 -21.11 0.50 -4.08
C ALA A 30 -21.19 -0.93 -4.61
N VAL A 31 -20.13 -1.38 -5.29
CA VAL A 31 -20.01 -2.76 -5.75
C VAL A 31 -19.54 -3.67 -4.62
N ASP A 32 -19.86 -4.97 -4.68
CA ASP A 32 -19.27 -5.95 -3.76
C ASP A 32 -17.76 -5.97 -3.99
N PHE A 33 -16.98 -5.85 -2.92
CA PHE A 33 -15.51 -5.84 -3.01
C PHE A 33 -14.94 -7.08 -3.71
N ARG A 34 -15.64 -8.21 -3.72
CA ARG A 34 -15.20 -9.45 -4.39
C ARG A 34 -15.29 -9.38 -5.91
N GLU A 35 -16.09 -8.47 -6.46
CA GLU A 35 -16.26 -8.29 -7.91
C GLU A 35 -15.18 -7.38 -8.52
N VAL A 36 -14.36 -6.78 -7.66
CA VAL A 36 -13.29 -5.85 -8.04
C VAL A 36 -12.03 -6.64 -8.39
N ASP A 37 -11.44 -6.34 -9.55
CA ASP A 37 -10.15 -6.91 -9.95
C ASP A 37 -8.97 -6.19 -9.30
N PHE A 38 -8.47 -6.70 -8.17
CA PHE A 38 -7.33 -6.17 -7.40
C PHE A 38 -5.94 -6.53 -7.96
N THR A 39 -5.88 -7.22 -9.11
CA THR A 39 -4.61 -7.44 -9.83
C THR A 39 -4.09 -6.14 -10.46
N MET A 40 -4.99 -5.18 -10.70
CA MET A 40 -4.67 -3.84 -11.19
C MET A 40 -4.13 -2.91 -10.09
N PRO A 41 -3.29 -1.90 -10.43
CA PRO A 41 -2.83 -0.88 -9.48
C PRO A 41 -4.00 -0.19 -8.77
N THR A 42 -4.18 -0.49 -7.48
CA THR A 42 -5.35 -0.08 -6.70
C THR A 42 -4.92 0.54 -5.37
N ALA A 43 -5.46 1.70 -5.06
CA ALA A 43 -5.38 2.32 -3.75
C ALA A 43 -6.74 2.21 -3.04
N LEU A 44 -6.74 1.74 -1.80
CA LEU A 44 -7.93 1.63 -0.96
C LEU A 44 -8.02 2.87 -0.06
N MET A 45 -9.15 3.57 -0.15
CA MET A 45 -9.44 4.72 0.69
C MET A 45 -10.36 4.27 1.84
N MET A 46 -9.85 4.40 3.06
CA MET A 46 -10.54 4.00 4.29
C MET A 46 -11.05 5.23 5.04
N GLY A 47 -12.29 5.17 5.54
CA GLY A 47 -12.89 6.24 6.33
C GLY A 47 -12.39 6.32 7.77
N ALA A 48 -12.58 7.47 8.40
CA ALA A 48 -12.38 7.63 9.84
C ALA A 48 -13.47 6.85 10.62
N GLU A 49 -13.13 6.31 11.79
CA GLU A 49 -14.00 5.36 12.53
C GLU A 49 -15.41 5.88 12.84
N LEU A 50 -15.58 7.20 13.00
CA LEU A 50 -16.87 7.83 13.33
C LEU A 50 -17.50 8.58 12.15
N LEU A 51 -16.67 9.16 11.28
CA LEU A 51 -17.12 10.08 10.24
C LEU A 51 -17.15 9.45 8.84
N GLY A 52 -16.54 8.27 8.68
CA GLY A 52 -16.37 7.66 7.37
C GLY A 52 -15.47 8.51 6.46
N LEU A 53 -15.79 8.51 5.17
CA LEU A 53 -15.14 9.35 4.16
C LEU A 53 -15.95 10.62 3.94
N SER A 54 -15.27 11.74 3.68
CA SER A 54 -15.95 12.99 3.30
C SER A 54 -16.57 12.87 1.91
N ASP A 55 -17.61 13.65 1.65
CA ASP A 55 -18.27 13.70 0.33
C ASP A 55 -17.27 14.05 -0.79
N GLU A 56 -16.39 15.02 -0.54
CA GLU A 56 -15.29 15.39 -1.45
C GLU A 56 -14.40 14.17 -1.80
N ALA A 57 -14.08 13.34 -0.81
CA ALA A 57 -13.26 12.16 -1.04
C ALA A 57 -13.99 11.09 -1.84
N LEU A 58 -15.31 10.95 -1.62
CA LEU A 58 -16.18 10.03 -2.36
C LEU A 58 -16.40 10.47 -3.81
N GLU A 59 -16.47 11.78 -4.08
CA GLU A 59 -16.58 12.36 -5.44
C GLU A 59 -15.28 12.18 -6.23
N LEU A 60 -14.13 12.22 -5.56
CA LEU A 60 -12.83 12.04 -6.20
C LEU A 60 -12.45 10.56 -6.40
N ALA A 61 -13.14 9.61 -5.77
CA ALA A 61 -12.88 8.18 -5.93
C ALA A 61 -13.28 7.69 -7.34
N ASP A 62 -12.56 6.71 -7.87
CA ASP A 62 -12.90 6.08 -9.16
C ASP A 62 -14.05 5.07 -9.03
N GLY A 63 -14.36 4.65 -7.79
CA GLY A 63 -15.46 3.75 -7.49
C GLY A 63 -15.64 3.57 -5.99
N ARG A 64 -16.82 3.07 -5.61
CA ARG A 64 -17.16 2.72 -4.23
C ARG A 64 -17.27 1.21 -4.11
N ILE A 65 -16.70 0.65 -3.05
CA ILE A 65 -16.72 -0.78 -2.77
C ILE A 65 -17.29 -0.99 -1.37
N SER A 66 -18.04 -2.08 -1.21
CA SER A 66 -18.66 -2.43 0.05
C SER A 66 -18.36 -3.89 0.41
N ILE A 67 -18.27 -4.14 1.71
CA ILE A 67 -18.20 -5.50 2.25
C ILE A 67 -19.62 -5.85 2.67
N PRO A 68 -20.27 -6.86 2.05
CA PRO A 68 -21.61 -7.26 2.43
C PRO A 68 -21.68 -7.60 3.91
N MET A 69 -22.66 -7.01 4.59
CA MET A 69 -22.90 -7.29 6.00
C MET A 69 -24.28 -7.90 6.18
N VAL A 70 -24.35 -8.89 7.07
CA VAL A 70 -25.60 -9.54 7.47
C VAL A 70 -25.80 -9.27 8.95
N GLY A 71 -26.92 -8.67 9.33
CA GLY A 71 -27.28 -8.36 10.72
C GLY A 71 -27.58 -6.89 10.97
N MET A 72 -27.52 -6.49 12.24
CA MET A 72 -27.94 -5.14 12.68
C MET A 72 -26.79 -4.12 12.70
N ALA A 73 -25.54 -4.57 12.58
CA ALA A 73 -24.39 -3.66 12.51
C ALA A 73 -24.44 -2.84 11.21
N GLN A 74 -23.91 -1.63 11.25
CA GLN A 74 -23.86 -0.71 10.10
C GLN A 74 -22.48 -0.63 9.43
N SER A 75 -21.42 -1.01 10.14
CA SER A 75 -20.08 -1.16 9.58
C SER A 75 -19.23 -2.16 10.38
N PHE A 76 -18.13 -2.61 9.77
CA PHE A 76 -17.03 -3.25 10.49
C PHE A 76 -16.11 -2.17 11.09
N ASN A 77 -15.30 -2.58 12.08
CA ASN A 77 -14.13 -1.79 12.46
C ASN A 77 -13.24 -1.55 11.24
N VAL A 78 -12.65 -0.35 11.13
CA VAL A 78 -11.85 0.05 9.95
C VAL A 78 -10.67 -0.89 9.70
N SER A 79 -10.03 -1.42 10.75
CA SER A 79 -8.93 -2.37 10.59
C SER A 79 -9.41 -3.73 10.06
N VAL A 80 -10.59 -4.19 10.50
CA VAL A 80 -11.20 -5.44 10.01
C VAL A 80 -11.62 -5.30 8.55
N ALA A 81 -12.25 -4.19 8.19
CA ALA A 81 -12.59 -3.89 6.80
C ALA A 81 -11.33 -3.83 5.92
N THR A 82 -10.28 -3.15 6.39
CA THR A 82 -9.00 -3.08 5.69
C THR A 82 -8.40 -4.47 5.48
N ALA A 83 -8.40 -5.31 6.52
CA ALA A 83 -7.87 -6.66 6.45
C ALA A 83 -8.63 -7.53 5.43
N LEU A 84 -9.96 -7.47 5.41
CA LEU A 84 -10.79 -8.21 4.46
C LEU A 84 -10.50 -7.79 3.00
N LEU A 85 -10.42 -6.48 2.75
CA LEU A 85 -10.12 -5.95 1.41
C LEU A 85 -8.71 -6.35 0.95
N LEU A 86 -7.71 -6.21 1.81
CA LEU A 86 -6.33 -6.57 1.48
C LEU A 86 -6.16 -8.09 1.31
N PHE A 87 -6.89 -8.91 2.06
CA PHE A 87 -6.81 -10.36 1.93
C PHE A 87 -7.45 -10.85 0.62
N GLU A 88 -8.54 -10.24 0.18
CA GLU A 88 -9.10 -10.53 -1.15
C GLU A 88 -8.14 -10.08 -2.27
N ALA A 89 -7.51 -8.91 -2.12
CA ALA A 89 -6.48 -8.47 -3.04
C ALA A 89 -5.29 -9.45 -3.08
N PHE A 90 -4.85 -9.95 -1.92
CA PHE A 90 -3.84 -11.00 -1.83
C PHE A 90 -4.28 -12.27 -2.57
N ARG A 91 -5.49 -12.78 -2.30
CA ARG A 91 -6.03 -13.99 -2.93
C ARG A 91 -6.03 -13.88 -4.46
N GLN A 92 -6.49 -12.76 -5.00
CA GLN A 92 -6.51 -12.54 -6.46
C GLN A 92 -5.09 -12.45 -7.04
N ARG A 93 -4.18 -11.76 -6.36
CA ARG A 93 -2.78 -11.61 -6.80
C ARG A 93 -1.99 -12.91 -6.73
N GLU A 94 -2.25 -13.73 -5.71
CA GLU A 94 -1.70 -15.08 -5.58
C GLU A 94 -2.22 -15.98 -6.71
N ALA A 95 -3.52 -15.99 -6.97
CA ALA A 95 -4.10 -16.74 -8.08
C ALA A 95 -3.60 -16.29 -9.46
N ALA A 96 -3.16 -15.04 -9.58
CA ALA A 96 -2.56 -14.47 -10.78
C ALA A 96 -1.02 -14.60 -10.81
N HIS A 97 -0.40 -15.37 -9.90
CA HIS A 97 1.05 -15.60 -9.84
C HIS A 97 1.89 -14.33 -9.66
N MET A 98 1.30 -13.25 -9.12
CA MET A 98 1.97 -11.95 -8.99
C MET A 98 2.98 -11.89 -7.83
N TYR A 99 3.08 -12.96 -7.03
CA TYR A 99 4.04 -13.10 -5.94
C TYR A 99 5.18 -14.06 -6.26
N ASP A 100 5.17 -14.71 -7.43
CA ASP A 100 6.17 -15.71 -7.82
C ASP A 100 7.52 -15.04 -8.16
N GLU A 101 7.49 -13.80 -8.64
CA GLU A 101 8.66 -13.00 -8.98
C GLU A 101 8.62 -11.60 -8.34
N PRO A 102 9.77 -11.00 -8.03
CA PRO A 102 9.85 -9.61 -7.57
C PRO A 102 9.27 -8.62 -8.60
N ARG A 103 8.42 -7.70 -8.14
CA ARG A 103 7.77 -6.67 -8.98
C ARG A 103 8.20 -5.25 -8.62
N ILE A 104 9.35 -5.13 -7.99
CA ILE A 104 9.99 -3.88 -7.62
C ILE A 104 11.26 -3.75 -8.46
N ASP A 105 11.64 -2.51 -8.77
CA ASP A 105 12.89 -2.24 -9.46
C ASP A 105 14.09 -2.83 -8.68
N PRO A 106 15.09 -3.45 -9.34
CA PRO A 106 16.23 -4.05 -8.66
C PRO A 106 17.02 -3.09 -7.77
N GLU A 107 17.18 -1.83 -8.17
CA GLU A 107 17.89 -0.82 -7.37
C GLU A 107 17.10 -0.49 -6.10
N ASP A 108 15.77 -0.38 -6.22
CA ASP A 108 14.88 -0.20 -5.09
C ASP A 108 14.87 -1.42 -4.15
N MET A 109 14.94 -2.64 -4.71
CA MET A 109 15.04 -3.87 -3.91
C MET A 109 16.32 -3.87 -3.07
N GLU A 110 17.47 -3.62 -3.70
CA GLU A 110 18.77 -3.58 -3.01
C GLU A 110 18.78 -2.50 -1.92
N ARG A 111 18.26 -1.31 -2.25
CA ARG A 111 18.12 -0.20 -1.30
C ARG A 111 17.27 -0.59 -0.10
N ILE A 112 16.08 -1.15 -0.31
CA ILE A 112 15.16 -1.55 0.77
C ILE A 112 15.76 -2.68 1.60
N LEU A 113 16.34 -3.69 0.97
CA LEU A 113 17.02 -4.80 1.63
C LEU A 113 18.12 -4.29 2.56
N PHE A 114 18.96 -3.38 2.07
CA PHE A 114 20.01 -2.76 2.88
C PHE A 114 19.45 -1.99 4.08
N GLU A 115 18.41 -1.17 3.85
CA GLU A 115 17.77 -0.38 4.89
C GLU A 115 17.16 -1.23 6.00
N TRP A 116 16.63 -2.40 5.67
CA TRP A 116 16.01 -3.32 6.62
C TRP A 116 17.05 -4.18 7.36
N ALA A 117 18.08 -4.67 6.65
CA ALA A 117 19.13 -5.49 7.25
C ALA A 117 20.07 -4.67 8.15
N TYR A 118 20.41 -3.45 7.74
CA TYR A 118 21.40 -2.59 8.41
C TYR A 118 20.88 -1.17 8.71
N PRO A 119 19.77 -1.01 9.46
CA PRO A 119 19.08 0.28 9.63
C PRO A 119 19.97 1.37 10.25
N ARG A 120 20.91 0.99 11.12
CA ARG A 120 21.86 1.94 11.73
C ARG A 120 22.87 2.48 10.71
N ILE A 121 23.37 1.62 9.82
CA ILE A 121 24.37 1.99 8.80
C ILE A 121 23.67 2.78 7.70
N ALA A 122 22.49 2.34 7.27
CA ALA A 122 21.68 3.08 6.30
C ALA A 122 21.39 4.52 6.76
N ARG A 123 21.05 4.71 8.04
CA ARG A 123 20.89 6.06 8.61
C ARG A 123 22.16 6.88 8.48
N HIS A 124 23.31 6.33 8.89
CA HIS A 124 24.61 7.01 8.79
C HIS A 124 24.97 7.39 7.35
N CYS A 125 24.72 6.51 6.38
CA CYS A 125 24.93 6.80 4.97
C CYS A 125 24.03 7.95 4.49
N ARG A 126 22.74 7.94 4.84
CA ARG A 126 21.80 9.02 4.49
C ARG A 126 22.20 10.36 5.11
N ASP A 127 22.58 10.37 6.38
CA ASP A 127 23.00 11.59 7.09
C ASP A 127 24.27 12.21 6.46
N ARG A 128 25.13 11.39 5.85
CA ARG A 128 26.37 11.81 5.18
C ARG A 128 26.25 11.96 3.67
N GLY A 129 25.10 11.61 3.07
CA GLY A 129 24.92 11.59 1.62
C GLY A 129 25.84 10.60 0.89
N THR A 130 26.29 9.53 1.57
CA THR A 130 27.16 8.51 0.96
C THR A 130 26.34 7.32 0.45
N PRO A 131 26.77 6.65 -0.64
CA PRO A 131 26.08 5.47 -1.15
C PRO A 131 26.08 4.33 -0.12
N TYR A 132 25.13 3.40 -0.27
CA TYR A 132 25.10 2.19 0.53
C TYR A 132 26.21 1.24 0.06
N PRO A 133 26.98 0.63 0.98
CA PRO A 133 27.97 -0.36 0.60
C PRO A 133 27.26 -1.58 -0.02
N PRO A 134 27.88 -2.23 -1.03
CA PRO A 134 27.29 -3.41 -1.65
C PRO A 134 27.16 -4.54 -0.62
N LEU A 135 26.06 -5.29 -0.72
CA LEU A 135 25.87 -6.50 0.07
C LEU A 135 26.49 -7.70 -0.67
N ARG A 136 27.01 -8.64 0.11
CA ARG A 136 27.39 -9.96 -0.40
C ARG A 136 26.14 -10.79 -0.68
N GLU A 137 26.29 -11.90 -1.42
CA GLU A 137 25.18 -12.85 -1.70
C GLU A 137 24.51 -13.40 -0.43
N ASP A 138 25.25 -13.53 0.67
CA ASP A 138 24.73 -13.96 1.98
C ASP A 138 24.06 -12.82 2.77
N GLY A 139 23.89 -11.64 2.16
CA GLY A 139 23.38 -10.43 2.79
C GLY A 139 24.38 -9.75 3.73
N GLY A 140 25.60 -10.28 3.86
CA GLY A 140 26.64 -9.73 4.72
C GLY A 140 27.28 -8.47 4.17
N LEU A 141 27.75 -7.59 5.06
CA LEU A 141 28.64 -6.50 4.64
C LEU A 141 30.02 -7.04 4.24
N PRO A 142 30.69 -6.42 3.26
CA PRO A 142 32.07 -6.73 2.96
C PRO A 142 32.93 -6.49 4.21
N GLN A 143 33.90 -7.38 4.45
CA GLN A 143 34.87 -7.17 5.52
C GLN A 143 35.70 -5.93 5.17
N PHE A 144 35.41 -4.82 5.84
CA PHE A 144 36.31 -3.68 5.85
C PHE A 144 37.52 -4.05 6.71
N SER A 145 38.65 -4.35 6.07
CA SER A 145 39.93 -4.36 6.77
C SER A 145 40.17 -2.92 7.25
N LEU A 146 39.87 -2.65 8.51
CA LEU A 146 40.37 -1.48 9.21
C LEU A 146 41.90 -1.57 9.19
N ARG A 147 42.53 -0.80 8.30
CA ARG A 147 43.92 -0.38 8.46
C ARG A 147 43.92 0.96 9.18
#